data_AF-A0AAU0VPH9-F1
#
_entry.id   AF-A0AAU0VPH9-F1
#
_cell.length_a   1.000
_cell.length_b   1.000
_cell.length_c   1.000
_cell.angle_alpha   90.00
_cell.angle_beta   90.00
_cell.angle_gamma   90.00
#
_symmetry.space_group_name_H-M   'P 1'
#
loop_
_entity.id
_entity.type
_entity.pdbx_description
1 polymer ?
#
loop_
_entity_poly.entity_id
_entity_poly.type
_entity_poly.pdbx_seq_one_letter_code
_entity_poly.pdbx_strand_id
1 'polypeptide(L)'
;MAARIEASRQAGMPVLVSALTIVEAVQGKTDLARLKWMLSRLRVEPVSQEDSLIAVELLQDAGGLHGQKYAIDALVAALALRVPAPVAVLTSDRDDWSKLCGSRVIIREV
;
A
#
# COMPACT_ATOMS: atom_id res chain seq x y z
N MET A 1 -6.98 5.01 12.60
CA MET A 1 -6.35 5.54 11.37
C MET A 1 -5.98 7.03 11.48
N ALA A 2 -6.93 7.96 11.64
CA ALA A 2 -6.66 9.41 11.66
C ALA A 2 -5.58 9.85 12.68
N ALA A 3 -5.61 9.33 13.91
CA ALA A 3 -4.59 9.61 14.92
C ALA A 3 -3.18 9.17 14.52
N ARG A 4 -3.06 8.03 13.79
CA ARG A 4 -1.77 7.54 13.27
C ARG A 4 -1.24 8.43 12.14
N ILE A 5 -2.12 8.87 11.24
CA ILE A 5 -1.76 9.80 10.16
C ILE A 5 -1.26 11.13 10.75
N GLU A 6 -1.96 11.65 11.76
CA GLU A 6 -1.55 12.89 12.41
C GLU A 6 -0.24 12.73 13.18
N ALA A 7 -0.04 11.61 13.88
CA ALA A 7 1.24 11.32 14.54
C ALA A 7 2.41 11.23 13.54
N SER A 8 2.23 10.55 12.40
CA SER A 8 3.22 10.53 11.33
C SER A 8 3.52 11.92 10.78
N ARG A 9 2.48 12.74 10.57
CA ARG A 9 2.62 14.13 10.11
C ARG A 9 3.42 14.97 11.10
N GLN A 10 3.15 14.84 12.40
CA GLN A 10 3.89 15.53 13.46
C GLN A 10 5.35 15.08 13.54
N ALA A 11 5.62 13.80 13.24
CA ALA A 11 6.96 13.25 13.15
C ALA A 11 7.69 13.56 11.83
N GLY A 12 7.07 14.33 10.91
CA GLY A 12 7.64 14.62 9.59
C GLY A 12 7.73 13.40 8.65
N MET A 13 7.02 12.32 8.97
CA MET A 13 7.01 11.09 8.19
C MET A 13 5.86 11.14 7.17
N PRO A 14 6.16 11.09 5.86
CA PRO A 14 5.11 11.07 4.85
C PRO A 14 4.33 9.75 4.92
N VAL A 15 3.00 9.84 4.80
CA VAL A 15 2.13 8.66 4.69
C VAL A 15 1.66 8.57 3.24
N LEU A 16 2.14 7.53 2.55
CA LEU A 16 1.83 7.28 1.15
C LEU A 16 0.66 6.30 1.05
N VAL A 17 -0.17 6.47 0.04
CA VAL A 17 -1.24 5.53 -0.30
C VAL A 17 -1.28 5.34 -1.81
N SER A 18 -1.43 4.10 -2.28
CA SER A 18 -1.65 3.84 -3.70
C SER A 18 -3.03 4.36 -4.11
N ALA A 19 -3.13 4.89 -5.33
CA ALA A 19 -4.42 5.24 -5.93
C ALA A 19 -5.39 4.04 -5.95
N LEU A 20 -4.89 2.81 -6.05
CA LEU A 20 -5.71 1.59 -6.02
C LEU A 20 -6.38 1.35 -4.67
N THR A 21 -5.68 1.65 -3.57
CA THR A 21 -6.22 1.50 -2.21
C THR A 21 -7.42 2.41 -1.97
N ILE A 22 -7.57 3.52 -2.71
CA ILE A 22 -8.77 4.36 -2.65
C ILE A 22 -9.99 3.58 -3.11
N VAL A 23 -9.86 2.81 -4.19
CA VAL A 23 -10.94 2.00 -4.74
C VAL A 23 -11.24 0.82 -3.82
N GLU A 24 -10.21 0.13 -3.33
CA GLU A 24 -10.38 -1.00 -2.40
C GLU A 24 -11.01 -0.60 -1.06
N ALA A 25 -10.69 0.59 -0.55
CA ALA A 25 -11.23 1.08 0.71
C ALA A 25 -12.73 1.45 0.63
N VAL A 26 -13.28 1.61 -0.58
CA VAL A 26 -14.69 1.94 -0.78
C VAL A 26 -15.53 0.66 -0.77
N GLN A 27 -16.35 0.51 0.26
CA GLN A 27 -17.33 -0.57 0.37
C GLN A 27 -18.69 -0.06 0.88
N GLY A 28 -19.78 -0.59 0.33
CA GLY A 28 -21.15 -0.30 0.77
C GLY A 28 -21.46 1.20 0.87
N LYS A 29 -21.87 1.66 2.06
CA LYS A 29 -22.22 3.06 2.35
C LYS A 29 -21.01 3.88 2.80
N THR A 30 -19.89 3.80 2.07
CA THR A 30 -18.70 4.60 2.40
C THR A 30 -19.02 6.09 2.38
N ASP A 31 -18.69 6.79 3.47
CA ASP A 31 -18.82 8.24 3.56
C ASP A 31 -17.75 8.92 2.71
N LEU A 32 -18.16 9.43 1.54
CA LEU A 32 -17.27 10.10 0.60
C LEU A 32 -16.67 11.39 1.15
N ALA A 33 -17.37 12.11 2.03
CA ALA A 33 -16.82 13.33 2.64
C ALA A 33 -15.69 12.97 3.60
N ARG A 34 -15.88 11.92 4.41
CA ARG A 34 -14.84 11.38 5.29
C ARG A 34 -13.66 10.84 4.51
N LEU A 35 -13.89 10.11 3.41
CA LEU A 35 -12.83 9.62 2.52
C LEU A 35 -11.99 10.78 1.98
N LYS A 36 -12.62 11.78 1.37
CA LYS A 36 -11.94 12.98 0.84
C LYS A 36 -11.14 13.72 1.92
N TRP A 37 -11.69 13.83 3.13
CA TRP A 37 -11.00 14.45 4.26
C TRP A 37 -9.77 13.66 4.73
N MET A 38 -9.81 12.32 4.67
CA MET A 38 -8.63 11.50 4.95
C MET A 38 -7.58 11.65 3.85
N LEU A 39 -8.00 11.59 2.59
CA LEU A 39 -7.08 11.70 1.43
C LEU A 39 -6.37 13.05 1.38
N SER A 40 -6.99 14.15 1.84
CA SER A 40 -6.32 15.45 1.91
C SER A 40 -5.14 15.52 2.89
N ARG A 41 -4.94 14.47 3.70
CA ARG A 41 -3.84 14.34 4.67
C ARG A 41 -2.82 13.28 4.27
N LEU A 42 -3.03 12.63 3.13
CA LEU A 42 -2.18 11.55 2.62
C LEU A 42 -1.54 11.97 1.30
N ARG A 43 -0.39 11.38 1.00
CA ARG A 43 0.21 11.49 -0.33
C ARG A 43 -0.29 10.32 -1.19
N VAL A 44 -1.19 10.62 -2.12
CA VAL A 44 -1.70 9.62 -3.07
C VAL A 44 -0.69 9.46 -4.21
N GLU A 45 -0.25 8.23 -4.43
CA GLU A 45 0.69 7.88 -5.48
C GLU A 45 -0.01 7.17 -6.65
N PRO A 46 0.23 7.59 -7.90
CA PRO A 46 -0.30 6.88 -9.06
C PRO A 46 0.38 5.52 -9.24
N VAL A 47 -0.26 4.68 -10.05
CA VAL A 47 0.33 3.42 -10.53
C VAL A 47 0.76 3.61 -11.97
N SER A 48 2.01 3.25 -12.26
CA SER A 48 2.64 3.32 -13.57
C SER A 48 2.72 1.96 -14.24
N GLN A 49 3.13 1.94 -15.51
CA GLN A 49 3.46 0.70 -16.22
C GLN A 49 4.66 0.00 -15.57
N GLU A 50 5.65 0.75 -15.09
CA GLU A 50 6.81 0.20 -14.39
C GLU A 50 6.41 -0.51 -13.10
N ASP A 51 5.52 0.10 -12.30
CA ASP A 51 4.96 -0.56 -11.10
C ASP A 51 4.26 -1.88 -11.48
N SER A 52 3.63 -1.95 -12.64
CA SER A 52 2.97 -3.17 -13.13
C SER A 52 3.96 -4.27 -13.48
N LEU A 53 5.11 -3.93 -14.08
CA LEU A 53 6.16 -4.90 -14.39
C LEU A 53 6.82 -5.40 -13.10
N ILE A 54 7.11 -4.51 -12.15
CA ILE A 54 7.60 -4.89 -10.83
C ILE A 54 6.60 -5.82 -10.13
N ALA A 55 5.30 -5.51 -10.16
CA ALA A 55 4.28 -6.37 -9.57
C ALA A 55 4.26 -7.78 -10.18
N VAL A 56 4.47 -7.92 -11.50
CA VAL A 56 4.59 -9.23 -12.16
C VAL A 56 5.80 -9.99 -11.63
N GLU A 57 6.96 -9.34 -11.51
CA GLU A 57 8.16 -9.96 -10.93
C GLU A 57 7.92 -10.42 -9.49
N LEU A 58 7.31 -9.57 -8.65
CA LEU A 58 6.97 -9.93 -7.26
C LEU A 58 6.06 -11.15 -7.16
N LEU A 59 5.07 -11.28 -8.05
CA LEU A 59 4.17 -12.42 -8.09
C LEU A 59 4.88 -13.70 -8.52
N GLN A 60 5.82 -13.60 -9.47
CA GLN A 60 6.64 -14.73 -9.92
C GLN A 60 7.58 -15.20 -8.80
N ASP A 61 8.30 -14.26 -8.18
CA ASP A 61 9.24 -14.52 -7.09
C ASP A 61 8.55 -15.12 -5.85
N ALA A 62 7.30 -14.73 -5.59
CA ALA A 62 6.47 -15.27 -4.52
C ALA A 62 5.95 -16.71 -4.80
N GLY A 63 6.54 -17.43 -5.75
CA GLY A 63 6.17 -18.79 -6.10
C GLY A 63 5.02 -18.88 -7.12
N GLY A 64 4.85 -17.85 -7.96
CA GLY A 64 3.80 -17.81 -8.98
C GLY A 64 2.41 -17.54 -8.40
N LEU A 65 2.30 -16.54 -7.52
CA LEU A 65 1.01 -16.12 -6.97
C LEU A 65 0.05 -15.69 -8.10
N HIS A 66 -1.21 -16.11 -8.00
CA HIS A 66 -2.22 -15.82 -9.02
C HIS A 66 -2.50 -14.31 -9.09
N GLY A 67 -2.14 -13.68 -10.22
CA GLY A 67 -2.32 -12.23 -10.41
C GLY A 67 -3.74 -11.74 -10.16
N GLN A 68 -4.79 -12.52 -10.48
CA GLN A 68 -6.16 -12.12 -10.20
C GLN A 68 -6.44 -11.90 -8.70
N LYS A 69 -5.82 -12.69 -7.83
CA LYS A 69 -6.02 -12.59 -6.38
C LYS A 69 -5.14 -11.50 -5.76
N TYR A 70 -3.90 -11.35 -6.23
CA TYR A 70 -2.89 -10.53 -5.57
C TYR A 70 -2.46 -9.29 -6.36
N ALA A 71 -3.12 -8.96 -7.48
CA ALA A 71 -2.70 -7.86 -8.36
C ALA A 71 -2.61 -6.53 -7.63
N ILE A 72 -3.60 -6.18 -6.81
CA ILE A 72 -3.58 -4.89 -6.12
C ILE A 72 -2.50 -4.90 -5.04
N ASP A 73 -2.41 -5.95 -4.22
CA ASP A 73 -1.33 -6.08 -3.22
C ASP A 73 0.06 -5.99 -3.85
N ALA A 74 0.28 -6.65 -5.00
CA ALA A 74 1.55 -6.60 -5.71
C ALA A 74 1.87 -5.20 -6.26
N LEU A 75 0.87 -4.45 -6.73
CA LEU A 75 1.04 -3.06 -7.17
C LEU A 75 1.30 -2.11 -5.99
N VAL A 76 0.66 -2.34 -4.83
CA VAL A 76 0.93 -1.58 -3.60
C VAL A 76 2.32 -1.94 -3.05
N ALA A 77 2.75 -3.19 -3.16
CA ALA A 77 4.10 -3.62 -2.84
C ALA A 77 5.15 -2.97 -3.77
N ALA A 78 4.88 -2.85 -5.06
CA ALA A 78 5.74 -2.11 -5.99
C ALA A 78 5.94 -0.65 -5.56
N LEU A 79 4.87 0.04 -5.16
CA LEU A 79 4.95 1.36 -4.55
C LEU A 79 5.86 1.36 -3.32
N ALA A 80 5.67 0.42 -2.39
CA ALA A 80 6.47 0.34 -1.18
C ALA A 80 7.97 0.13 -1.48
N LEU A 81 8.31 -0.64 -2.51
CA LEU A 81 9.68 -0.97 -2.87
C LEU A 81 10.40 0.12 -3.69
N ARG A 82 9.67 0.98 -4.40
CA ARG A 82 10.28 2.14 -5.10
C ARG A 82 10.52 3.35 -4.19
N VAL A 83 9.97 3.35 -2.97
CA VAL A 83 10.18 4.42 -1.99
C VAL A 83 11.53 4.21 -1.30
N PRO A 84 12.35 5.27 -1.10
CA PRO A 84 13.61 5.15 -0.38
C PRO A 84 13.44 4.55 1.03
N ALA A 85 14.24 3.55 1.36
CA ALA A 85 14.22 2.90 2.66
C ALA A 85 14.66 3.86 3.79
N PRO A 86 14.15 3.68 5.03
CA PRO A 86 13.27 2.59 5.48
C PRO A 86 11.78 2.84 5.20
N VAL A 87 11.07 1.77 4.83
CA VAL A 87 9.61 1.79 4.59
C VAL A 87 8.90 0.89 5.59
N ALA A 88 7.85 1.41 6.22
CA ALA A 88 6.93 0.64 7.06
C ALA A 88 5.57 0.52 6.39
N VAL A 89 5.07 -0.71 6.28
CA VAL A 89 3.77 -1.02 5.71
C VAL A 89 2.81 -1.36 6.84
N LEU A 90 1.65 -0.70 6.84
CA LEU A 90 0.54 -0.96 7.74
C LEU A 90 -0.48 -1.84 7.02
N THR A 91 -0.65 -3.09 7.44
CA THR A 91 -1.52 -4.06 6.75
C THR A 91 -2.24 -4.97 7.75
N SER A 92 -3.44 -5.42 7.42
CA SER A 92 -4.13 -6.50 8.15
C SER A 92 -3.73 -7.89 7.67
N ASP A 93 -3.13 -8.00 6.48
CA ASP A 93 -2.68 -9.27 5.90
C ASP A 93 -1.14 -9.32 5.88
N ARG A 94 -0.55 -9.81 6.97
CA ARG A 94 0.92 -9.92 7.07
C ARG A 94 1.47 -10.96 6.09
N ASP A 95 0.73 -12.04 5.84
CA ASP A 95 1.24 -13.20 5.11
C ASP A 95 1.48 -12.84 3.65
N ASP A 96 0.56 -12.11 3.04
CA ASP A 96 0.69 -11.69 1.63
C ASP A 96 1.83 -10.69 1.45
N TRP A 97 1.98 -9.75 2.38
CA TRP A 97 3.10 -8.81 2.38
C TRP A 97 4.45 -9.49 2.64
N SER A 98 4.49 -10.54 3.45
CA SER A 98 5.72 -11.31 3.69
C SER A 98 6.15 -12.07 2.44
N LYS A 99 5.21 -12.60 1.65
CA LYS A 99 5.49 -13.26 0.36
C LYS A 99 5.98 -12.25 -0.68
N LEU A 100 5.30 -11.12 -0.81
CA LEU A 100 5.60 -10.13 -1.85
C LEU A 100 6.87 -9.34 -1.53
N CYS A 101 7.01 -8.81 -0.31
CA CYS A 101 8.09 -7.89 0.02
C CYS A 101 9.29 -8.56 0.73
N GLY A 102 9.09 -9.72 1.35
CA GLY A 102 10.10 -10.35 2.20
C GLY A 102 10.57 -9.39 3.30
N SER A 103 11.89 -9.29 3.52
CA SER A 103 12.49 -8.41 4.51
C SER A 103 12.78 -6.98 4.02
N ARG A 104 12.38 -6.63 2.78
CA ARG A 104 12.66 -5.33 2.16
C ARG A 104 11.86 -4.18 2.77
N VAL A 105 10.77 -4.49 3.47
CA VAL A 105 9.92 -3.52 4.17
C VAL A 105 9.68 -3.97 5.61
N ILE A 106 9.38 -3.02 6.49
CA ILE A 106 8.97 -3.29 7.87
C ILE A 106 7.45 -3.51 7.87
N ILE A 107 7.00 -4.73 8.13
CA ILE A 107 5.57 -5.06 8.16
C ILE A 107 5.01 -4.82 9.57
N ARG A 108 3.94 -4.03 9.68
CA ARG A 108 3.21 -3.75 10.93
C ARG A 108 1.74 -4.11 10.77
N GLU A 109 1.25 -4.98 11.63
CA GLU A 109 -0.16 -5.33 11.69
C GLU A 109 -0.97 -4.18 12.29
N VAL A 110 -2.18 -3.95 11.76
CA VAL A 110 -3.05 -2.83 12.15
C VAL A 110 -4.50 -3.20 12.34
#